data_AF-A0A259LUI9-F1
#
_entry.id   AF-A0A259LUI9-F1
#
_cell.length_a   1.000
_cell.length_b   1.000
_cell.length_c   1.000
_cell.angle_alpha   90.00
_cell.angle_beta   90.00
_cell.angle_gamma   90.00
#
_symmetry.space_group_name_H-M   'P 1'
#
loop_
_entity.id
_entity.type
_entity.pdbx_description
1 polymer ?
#
loop_
_entity_poly.entity_id
_entity_poly.type
_entity_poly.pdbx_seq_one_letter_code
_entity_poly.pdbx_strand_id
1 'polypeptide(L)'
;MMKHTPIAAAIFGAVILLSGCGQGKVEGKDISASSSAGDIGKAYVAELTRIADALETVEDEASARAAAAEIRKATDGLKNMEEELGGEVPGMKAMQIFGSNYEELANAQLRMMTALTQLQAEHPELMEIIGEETDRLGQ
;
A
#
# COMPACT_ATOMS: atom_id res chain seq x y z
N MET A 1 12.19 9.05 -38.65
CA MET A 1 11.18 8.23 -37.94
C MET A 1 11.78 7.82 -36.61
N MET A 2 11.32 8.43 -35.53
CA MET A 2 11.42 7.98 -34.15
C MET A 2 10.54 8.94 -33.34
N LYS A 3 9.34 8.50 -32.98
CA LYS A 3 8.42 9.26 -32.11
C LYS A 3 8.68 8.78 -30.69
N HIS A 4 9.33 9.62 -29.89
CA HIS A 4 9.41 9.44 -28.45
C HIS A 4 8.07 9.87 -27.86
N THR A 5 7.33 8.93 -27.29
CA THR A 5 6.13 9.21 -26.49
C THR A 5 6.54 9.15 -25.02
N PRO A 6 6.39 10.22 -24.22
CA PRO A 6 6.61 10.16 -22.79
C PRO A 6 5.34 9.63 -22.11
N ILE A 7 5.36 8.38 -21.65
CA ILE A 7 4.35 7.84 -20.73
C ILE A 7 5.11 7.17 -19.59
N ALA A 8 5.51 7.96 -18.59
CA ALA A 8 6.06 7.45 -17.34
C ALA A 8 5.95 8.55 -16.26
N ALA A 9 4.72 8.89 -15.86
CA ALA A 9 4.47 9.75 -14.68
C ALA A 9 2.97 9.76 -14.30
N ALA A 10 2.39 8.61 -13.98
CA ALA A 10 0.99 8.58 -13.50
C ALA A 10 0.62 7.40 -12.59
N ILE A 11 1.57 6.74 -11.91
CA ILE A 11 1.25 5.53 -11.12
C ILE A 11 0.68 5.86 -9.71
N PHE A 12 0.80 7.10 -9.21
CA PHE A 12 0.30 7.42 -7.86
C PHE A 12 -1.19 7.82 -7.78
N GLY A 13 -1.95 7.83 -8.88
CA GLY A 13 -3.29 8.43 -8.93
C GLY A 13 -4.48 7.50 -9.14
N ALA A 14 -4.30 6.18 -9.30
CA ALA A 14 -5.33 5.31 -9.87
C ALA A 14 -5.85 4.19 -8.95
N VAL A 15 -5.79 4.34 -7.63
CA VAL A 15 -6.32 3.32 -6.68
C VAL A 15 -7.87 3.27 -6.67
N ILE A 16 -8.56 4.20 -7.34
CA ILE A 16 -10.02 4.39 -7.17
C ILE A 16 -10.91 3.33 -7.88
N LEU A 17 -10.43 2.50 -8.83
CA LEU A 17 -11.36 1.74 -9.70
C LEU A 17 -11.23 0.21 -9.71
N LEU A 18 -10.62 -0.39 -8.69
CA LEU A 18 -10.45 -1.85 -8.64
C LEU A 18 -11.43 -2.49 -7.64
N SER A 19 -12.59 -2.88 -8.18
CA SER A 19 -13.63 -3.67 -7.53
C SER A 19 -13.29 -5.16 -7.64
N GLY A 20 -12.49 -5.67 -6.71
CA GLY A 20 -12.18 -7.09 -6.60
C GLY A 20 -12.33 -7.56 -5.15
N CYS A 21 -13.34 -8.38 -4.86
CA CYS A 21 -13.55 -9.02 -3.57
C CYS A 21 -12.41 -10.02 -3.27
N GLY A 22 -11.41 -9.61 -2.49
CA GLY A 22 -10.33 -10.46 -2.00
C GLY A 22 -10.58 -10.96 -0.58
N GLN A 23 -11.09 -12.18 -0.41
CA GLN A 23 -11.34 -12.82 0.88
C GLN A 23 -10.04 -13.36 1.50
N GLY A 24 -9.12 -12.47 1.87
CA GLY A 24 -7.97 -12.77 2.74
C GLY A 24 -8.26 -12.33 4.18
N LYS A 25 -7.54 -12.87 5.17
CA LYS A 25 -7.45 -12.21 6.49
C LYS A 25 -6.69 -10.91 6.28
N VAL A 26 -7.42 -9.82 6.27
CA VAL A 26 -6.92 -8.45 6.12
C VAL A 26 -7.11 -7.81 7.48
N GLU A 27 -6.06 -7.22 8.06
CA GLU A 27 -6.16 -6.66 9.42
C GLU A 27 -7.12 -5.46 9.45
N GLY A 28 -7.25 -4.75 8.32
CA GLY A 28 -8.26 -3.71 8.14
C GLY A 28 -9.72 -4.19 8.05
N LYS A 29 -9.99 -5.51 7.96
CA LYS A 29 -11.36 -6.03 7.73
C LYS A 29 -12.30 -5.88 8.92
N ASP A 30 -11.76 -5.86 10.13
CA ASP A 30 -12.56 -5.78 11.38
C ASP A 30 -12.61 -4.33 11.92
N ILE A 31 -12.07 -3.36 11.19
CA ILE A 31 -12.16 -1.94 11.53
C ILE A 31 -13.47 -1.36 10.99
N SER A 32 -14.17 -0.61 11.83
CA SER A 32 -15.38 0.13 11.44
C SER A 32 -15.31 1.57 11.94
N ALA A 33 -16.26 2.42 11.51
CA ALA A 33 -16.42 3.77 12.06
C ALA A 33 -16.55 3.83 13.60
N SER A 34 -16.95 2.71 14.24
CA SER A 34 -17.12 2.60 15.69
C SER A 34 -15.85 2.17 16.44
N SER A 35 -14.80 1.74 15.72
CA SER A 35 -13.52 1.37 16.31
C SER A 35 -12.85 2.57 16.98
N SER A 36 -12.00 2.30 17.98
CA SER A 36 -11.25 3.37 18.63
C SER A 36 -10.24 3.99 17.66
N ALA A 37 -9.91 5.27 17.85
CA ALA A 37 -8.90 5.94 17.04
C ALA A 37 -7.54 5.21 17.08
N GLY A 38 -7.18 4.64 18.24
CA GLY A 38 -5.97 3.85 18.40
C GLY A 38 -5.98 2.55 17.60
N ASP A 39 -7.11 1.83 17.57
CA ASP A 39 -7.22 0.58 16.80
C ASP A 39 -7.19 0.83 15.30
N ILE A 40 -7.86 1.91 14.84
CA ILE A 40 -7.79 2.36 13.44
C ILE A 40 -6.34 2.70 13.07
N GLY A 41 -5.63 3.44 13.93
CA GLY A 41 -4.25 3.83 13.68
C GLY A 41 -3.31 2.64 13.61
N LYS A 42 -3.46 1.68 14.52
CA LYS A 42 -2.69 0.42 14.52
C LYS A 42 -2.92 -0.40 13.27
N ALA A 43 -4.18 -0.60 12.87
CA ALA A 43 -4.50 -1.36 11.67
C ALA A 43 -3.94 -0.67 10.41
N TYR A 44 -4.06 0.66 10.31
CA TYR A 44 -3.47 1.41 9.20
C TYR A 44 -1.94 1.25 9.12
N VAL A 45 -1.25 1.39 10.25
CA VAL A 45 0.20 1.21 10.32
C VAL A 45 0.61 -0.24 10.04
N ALA A 46 -0.17 -1.21 10.47
CA ALA A 46 0.08 -2.62 10.18
C ALA A 46 0.02 -2.91 8.68
N GLU A 47 -0.99 -2.40 7.96
CA GLU A 47 -1.06 -2.58 6.50
C GLU A 47 0.10 -1.87 5.77
N LEU A 48 0.51 -0.67 6.20
CA LEU A 48 1.71 -0.02 5.65
C LEU A 48 3.00 -0.78 5.95
N THR A 49 3.10 -1.38 7.15
CA THR A 49 4.24 -2.20 7.53
C THR A 49 4.32 -3.44 6.67
N ARG A 50 3.19 -4.10 6.38
CA ARG A 50 3.14 -5.25 5.46
C ARG A 50 3.59 -4.90 4.05
N ILE A 51 3.25 -3.71 3.56
CA ILE A 51 3.74 -3.21 2.26
C ILE A 51 5.26 -3.02 2.32
N ALA A 52 5.78 -2.37 3.36
CA ALA A 52 7.21 -2.17 3.55
C ALA A 52 7.97 -3.52 3.60
N ASP A 53 7.49 -4.45 4.42
CA ASP A 53 8.08 -5.79 4.56
C ASP A 53 8.09 -6.54 3.22
N ALA A 54 6.99 -6.47 2.46
CA ALA A 54 6.91 -7.11 1.14
C ALA A 54 7.97 -6.55 0.18
N LEU A 55 8.14 -5.23 0.11
CA LEU A 55 9.12 -4.57 -0.75
C LEU A 55 10.57 -4.90 -0.36
N GLU A 56 10.87 -4.97 0.93
CA GLU A 56 12.22 -5.28 1.44
C GLU A 56 12.66 -6.73 1.15
N THR A 57 11.73 -7.63 0.83
CA THR A 57 12.02 -9.04 0.55
C THR A 57 12.22 -9.35 -0.93
N VAL A 58 12.17 -8.35 -1.81
CA VAL A 58 12.27 -8.54 -3.26
C VAL A 58 13.73 -8.66 -3.67
N GLU A 59 14.13 -9.85 -4.10
CA GLU A 59 15.48 -10.17 -4.56
C GLU A 59 15.49 -10.76 -5.99
N ASP A 60 14.34 -11.23 -6.46
CA ASP A 60 14.18 -11.90 -7.75
C ASP A 60 12.72 -11.80 -8.26
N GLU A 61 12.45 -12.38 -9.43
CA GLU A 61 11.12 -12.36 -10.03
C GLU A 61 10.05 -13.08 -9.17
N ALA A 62 10.42 -14.17 -8.50
CA ALA A 62 9.46 -14.94 -7.70
C ALA A 62 9.02 -14.15 -6.45
N SER A 63 9.99 -13.53 -5.77
CA SER A 63 9.75 -12.64 -4.63
C SER A 63 9.05 -11.35 -5.05
N ALA A 64 9.34 -10.78 -6.23
CA ALA A 64 8.61 -9.64 -6.79
C ALA A 64 7.11 -9.94 -6.99
N ARG A 65 6.79 -11.10 -7.56
CA ARG A 65 5.39 -11.56 -7.73
C ARG A 65 4.70 -11.79 -6.38
N ALA A 66 5.41 -12.36 -5.41
CA ALA A 66 4.89 -12.56 -4.06
C ALA A 66 4.64 -11.22 -3.33
N ALA A 67 5.57 -10.27 -3.46
CA ALA A 67 5.45 -8.93 -2.91
C ALA A 67 4.23 -8.21 -3.50
N ALA A 68 4.02 -8.26 -4.82
CA ALA A 68 2.83 -7.70 -5.46
C ALA A 68 1.52 -8.25 -4.88
N ALA A 69 1.45 -9.55 -4.60
CA ALA A 69 0.28 -10.17 -4.00
C ALA A 69 0.02 -9.70 -2.55
N GLU A 70 1.06 -9.47 -1.75
CA GLU A 70 0.90 -8.94 -0.40
C GLU A 70 0.61 -7.44 -0.39
N ILE A 71 1.24 -6.66 -1.27
CA ILE A 71 0.94 -5.24 -1.47
C ILE A 71 -0.53 -5.06 -1.83
N ARG A 72 -1.06 -5.90 -2.73
CA ARG A 72 -2.48 -5.90 -3.08
C ARG A 72 -3.38 -6.12 -1.88
N LYS A 73 -3.14 -7.17 -1.10
CA LYS A 73 -3.96 -7.49 0.09
C LYS A 73 -3.90 -6.40 1.15
N ALA A 74 -2.73 -5.81 1.36
CA ALA A 74 -2.57 -4.71 2.31
C ALA A 74 -3.28 -3.44 1.83
N THR A 75 -3.20 -3.16 0.52
CA THR A 75 -3.93 -2.04 -0.11
C THR A 75 -5.44 -2.23 -0.01
N ASP A 76 -5.96 -3.45 -0.17
CA ASP A 76 -7.38 -3.76 0.07
C ASP A 76 -7.77 -3.50 1.54
N GLY A 77 -6.88 -3.76 2.50
CA GLY A 77 -7.09 -3.41 3.90
C GLY A 77 -7.19 -1.92 4.13
N LEU A 78 -6.27 -1.15 3.55
CA LEU A 78 -6.30 0.32 3.61
C LEU A 78 -7.59 0.86 2.99
N LYS A 79 -8.01 0.34 1.84
CA LYS A 79 -9.25 0.75 1.16
C LYS A 79 -10.49 0.44 1.99
N ASN A 80 -10.60 -0.77 2.55
CA ASN A 80 -11.73 -1.12 3.41
C ASN A 80 -11.82 -0.18 4.62
N MET A 81 -10.68 0.17 5.22
CA MET A 81 -10.64 1.15 6.29
C MET A 81 -11.07 2.55 5.82
N GLU A 82 -10.64 2.99 4.64
CA GLU A 82 -11.07 4.26 4.05
C GLU A 82 -12.59 4.31 3.85
N GLU A 83 -13.17 3.25 3.28
CA GLU A 83 -14.62 3.11 3.06
C GLU A 83 -15.39 3.15 4.38
N GLU A 84 -14.94 2.40 5.40
CA GLU A 84 -15.54 2.36 6.74
C GLU A 84 -15.44 3.69 7.49
N LEU A 85 -14.41 4.48 7.19
CA LEU A 85 -14.21 5.81 7.79
C LEU A 85 -14.94 6.93 7.03
N GLY A 86 -15.57 6.63 5.89
CA GLY A 86 -16.32 7.59 5.08
C GLY A 86 -15.45 8.43 4.14
N GLY A 87 -14.30 7.90 3.71
CA GLY A 87 -13.38 8.53 2.76
C GLY A 87 -12.46 9.58 3.39
N GLU A 88 -13.04 10.67 3.91
CA GLU A 88 -12.26 11.75 4.52
C GLU A 88 -12.24 11.66 6.04
N VAL A 89 -11.05 11.47 6.61
CA VAL A 89 -10.84 11.56 8.06
C VAL A 89 -10.60 13.03 8.44
N PRO A 90 -11.46 13.66 9.25
CA PRO A 90 -11.25 15.04 9.69
C PRO A 90 -9.91 15.22 10.42
N GLY A 91 -9.24 16.36 10.25
CA GLY A 91 -7.89 16.60 10.77
C GLY A 91 -7.70 16.31 12.27
N MET A 92 -8.71 16.64 13.12
CA MET A 92 -8.66 16.28 14.55
C MET A 92 -8.73 14.76 14.79
N LYS A 93 -9.52 14.05 13.98
CA LYS A 93 -9.64 12.58 14.06
C LYS A 93 -8.37 11.91 13.52
N ALA A 94 -7.76 12.45 12.46
CA ALA A 94 -6.47 12.00 11.95
C ALA A 94 -5.36 12.15 13.01
N MET A 95 -5.34 13.28 13.74
CA MET A 95 -4.38 13.50 14.83
C MET A 95 -4.58 12.50 15.98
N GLN A 96 -5.82 12.14 16.30
CA GLN A 96 -6.11 11.11 17.32
C GLN A 96 -5.72 9.71 16.86
N ILE A 97 -5.94 9.39 15.57
CA ILE A 97 -5.64 8.09 14.98
C ILE A 97 -4.14 7.87 14.88
N PHE A 98 -3.43 8.83 14.28
CA PHE A 98 -2.02 8.68 13.95
C PHE A 98 -1.09 9.25 15.00
N GLY A 99 -1.54 10.16 15.88
CA GLY A 99 -0.66 10.80 16.86
C GLY A 99 0.00 9.81 17.83
N SER A 100 -0.69 8.73 18.18
CA SER A 100 -0.14 7.66 19.04
C SER A 100 0.66 6.59 18.30
N ASN A 101 0.58 6.57 16.96
CA ASN A 101 1.26 5.59 16.09
C ASN A 101 2.21 6.28 15.10
N TYR A 102 2.60 7.54 15.38
CA TYR A 102 3.27 8.41 14.42
C TYR A 102 4.69 7.91 14.12
N GLU A 103 5.39 7.40 15.14
CA GLU A 103 6.74 6.88 14.96
C GLU A 103 6.72 5.64 14.06
N GLU A 104 5.80 4.71 14.30
CA GLU A 104 5.66 3.50 13.47
C GLU A 104 5.18 3.82 12.06
N LEU A 105 4.25 4.78 11.92
CA LEU A 105 3.81 5.29 10.62
C LEU A 105 4.98 5.89 9.83
N ALA A 106 5.76 6.78 10.44
CA ALA A 106 6.91 7.41 9.81
C ALA A 106 7.98 6.38 9.45
N ASN A 107 8.21 5.39 10.31
CA ASN A 107 9.15 4.31 10.04
C ASN A 107 8.71 3.45 8.85
N ALA A 108 7.44 3.04 8.77
CA ALA A 108 6.92 2.28 7.63
C ALA A 108 7.04 3.07 6.32
N GLN A 109 6.73 4.38 6.34
CA GLN A 109 6.87 5.25 5.17
C GLN A 109 8.34 5.38 4.72
N LEU A 110 9.27 5.56 5.65
CA LEU A 110 10.69 5.63 5.35
C LEU A 110 11.20 4.33 4.73
N ARG A 111 10.82 3.19 5.32
CA ARG A 111 11.19 1.84 4.84
C ARG A 111 10.71 1.61 3.41
N MET A 112 9.43 1.88 3.13
CA MET A 112 8.90 1.79 1.76
C MET A 112 9.68 2.68 0.79
N MET A 113 9.96 3.94 1.15
CA MET A 113 10.71 4.85 0.28
C MET A 113 12.12 4.33 0.01
N THR A 114 12.81 3.81 1.04
CA THR A 114 14.15 3.22 0.90
C THR A 114 14.12 1.99 0.00
N ALA A 115 13.22 1.04 0.25
CA ALA A 115 13.10 -0.17 -0.54
C ALA A 115 12.77 0.12 -2.01
N LEU A 116 11.82 1.03 -2.28
CA LEU A 116 11.47 1.45 -3.64
C LEU A 116 12.65 2.13 -4.34
N THR A 117 13.36 3.03 -3.65
CA THR A 117 14.54 3.71 -4.20
C THR A 117 15.63 2.70 -4.56
N GLN A 118 15.87 1.72 -3.68
CA GLN A 118 16.85 0.67 -3.91
C GLN A 118 16.45 -0.23 -5.09
N LEU A 119 15.22 -0.75 -5.10
CA LEU A 119 14.70 -1.56 -6.19
C LEU A 119 14.76 -0.83 -7.53
N GLN A 120 14.39 0.46 -7.57
CA GLN A 120 14.48 1.25 -8.78
C GLN A 120 15.92 1.43 -9.27
N ALA A 121 16.88 1.55 -8.36
CA ALA A 121 18.29 1.77 -8.70
C ALA A 121 19.01 0.48 -9.11
N GLU A 122 18.70 -0.64 -8.46
CA GLU A 122 19.43 -1.90 -8.58
C GLU A 122 18.70 -2.94 -9.44
N HIS A 123 17.36 -2.95 -9.40
CA HIS A 123 16.48 -3.96 -9.98
C HIS A 123 15.23 -3.36 -10.65
N PRO A 124 15.37 -2.43 -11.62
CA PRO A 124 14.24 -1.77 -12.25
C PRO A 124 13.25 -2.75 -12.93
N GLU A 125 13.73 -3.92 -13.38
CA GLU A 125 12.91 -5.00 -13.92
C GLU A 125 11.97 -5.62 -12.88
N LEU A 126 12.39 -5.73 -11.62
CA LEU A 126 11.54 -6.27 -10.55
C LEU A 126 10.45 -5.27 -10.17
N MET A 127 10.75 -3.97 -10.24
CA MET A 127 9.75 -2.91 -10.07
C MET A 127 8.66 -2.95 -11.14
N GLU A 128 9.02 -3.23 -12.40
CA GLU A 128 8.06 -3.40 -13.49
C GLU A 128 7.13 -4.59 -13.20
N ILE A 129 7.69 -5.74 -12.80
CA ILE A 129 6.92 -6.94 -12.44
C ILE A 129 5.96 -6.65 -11.27
N ILE A 130 6.41 -5.94 -10.23
CA ILE A 130 5.55 -5.57 -9.10
C ILE A 130 4.37 -4.72 -9.59
N GLY A 131 4.64 -3.72 -10.45
CA GLY A 131 3.60 -2.86 -11.01
C GLY A 131 2.58 -3.64 -11.84
N GLU A 132 3.05 -4.42 -12.81
CA GLU A 132 2.19 -5.23 -13.69
C GLU A 132 1.34 -6.23 -12.89
N GLU A 133 1.92 -6.89 -11.90
CA GLU A 133 1.22 -7.88 -11.08
C GLU A 133 0.21 -7.23 -10.15
N THR A 134 0.53 -6.07 -9.57
CA THR A 134 -0.41 -5.32 -8.74
C THR A 134 -1.61 -4.85 -9.56
N ASP A 135 -1.39 -4.35 -10.79
CA ASP A 135 -2.45 -3.97 -11.72
C ASP A 135 -3.30 -5.18 -12.15
N ARG A 136 -2.66 -6.31 -12.45
CA ARG A 136 -3.32 -7.56 -12.84
C ARG A 136 -4.20 -8.13 -11.73
N LEU A 137 -3.73 -8.10 -10.49
CA LEU A 137 -4.50 -8.52 -9.30
C LEU A 137 -5.54 -7.49 -8.87
N GLY A 138 -5.44 -6.28 -9.42
CA GLY A 138 -6.40 -5.20 -9.27
C GLY A 138 -7.69 -5.43 -10.03
N GLN A 139 -7.58 -5.88 -11.28
CA GLN A 139 -8.70 -6.13 -12.20
C GLN A 139 -9.60 -7.29 -11.74
#